data_AF-A0A3S1MRC9-F1
#
_entry.id   AF-A0A3S1MRC9-F1
#
_cell.length_a   1.000
_cell.length_b   1.000
_cell.length_c   1.000
_cell.angle_alpha   90.00
_cell.angle_beta   90.00
_cell.angle_gamma   90.00
#
_symmetry.space_group_name_H-M   'P 1'
#
loop_
_entity.id
_entity.type
_entity.pdbx_description
1 polymer ?
#
loop_
_entity_poly.entity_id
_entity_poly.type
_entity_poly.pdbx_seq_one_letter_code
_entity_poly.pdbx_strand_id
1 'polypeptide(L)'
;VSRREILRGGLASGALIAGGSFVGSLFAGETHAAAALSTLGFPELKRVYDKNHAAAEGYETTIVARWGDPLAAGLPEFDGNKVEAEEQEKRFGYNCDYIAFMPLPKGSVNSDHGLLCVNNEYISPNVMFPGMTEDDAGKTMTKEQVDLGLAAMGHSIVEVMLKDGKWAIVEDSPLNRRITANTETAVSGPVAGHALMRTSADPTGAKVLGTSYNCSGGVTPWGTVLTCEGVSDLFGGDPKRAPTADILDRYGFDGSDIYGRGRFHDRFDIDKEPNEPNRFDWVVEIDPYDPRSTPVKRTALGRMSHEASTVVRNKDGRIVVYMGDDDYFEYMYRFVSAKP
;
A
#
# COMPACT_ATOMS: atom_id res chain seq x y z
N VAL A 1 -32.74 20.28 16.30
CA VAL A 1 -33.50 19.10 15.85
C VAL A 1 -32.49 18.06 15.39
N SER A 2 -32.26 16.99 16.17
CA SER A 2 -31.19 16.01 15.87
C SER A 2 -31.70 14.92 14.93
N ARG A 3 -30.78 14.28 14.18
CA ARG A 3 -31.03 13.24 13.15
C ARG A 3 -31.95 12.07 13.57
N ARG A 4 -32.28 11.95 14.87
CA ARG A 4 -33.12 10.88 15.43
C ARG A 4 -34.63 11.10 15.24
N GLU A 5 -35.10 12.30 14.93
CA GLU A 5 -36.54 12.59 14.75
C GLU A 5 -37.04 12.41 13.31
N ILE A 6 -36.16 12.43 12.30
CA ILE A 6 -36.53 12.26 10.88
C ILE A 6 -36.85 10.80 10.53
N LEU A 7 -36.34 9.83 11.30
CA LEU A 7 -36.56 8.40 11.06
C LEU A 7 -37.87 7.82 11.65
N ARG A 8 -38.74 8.65 12.26
CA ARG A 8 -40.01 8.19 12.85
C ARG A 8 -41.28 8.68 12.16
N GLY A 9 -41.20 9.52 11.13
CA GLY A 9 -42.39 10.02 10.43
C GLY A 9 -42.24 9.92 8.92
N GLY A 10 -42.87 8.91 8.29
CA GLY A 10 -42.91 8.85 6.83
C GLY A 10 -43.29 7.51 6.20
N LEU A 11 -44.21 6.74 6.79
CA LEU A 11 -44.93 5.70 6.05
C LEU A 11 -46.10 6.37 5.30
N ALA A 12 -45.88 6.82 4.07
CA ALA A 12 -46.87 6.86 2.98
C ALA A 12 -46.37 7.67 1.78
N SER A 13 -46.74 7.16 0.59
CA SER A 13 -46.69 7.80 -0.75
C SER A 13 -45.44 7.50 -1.58
N GLY A 14 -45.60 6.57 -2.53
CA GLY A 14 -44.59 6.21 -3.50
C GLY A 14 -44.43 7.23 -4.63
N ALA A 15 -43.21 7.29 -5.15
CA ALA A 15 -42.90 7.70 -6.52
C ALA A 15 -41.54 7.07 -6.90
N LEU A 16 -41.56 6.29 -7.98
CA LEU A 16 -40.39 5.72 -8.64
C LEU A 16 -39.50 6.84 -9.18
N ILE A 17 -38.26 6.94 -8.71
CA ILE A 17 -37.18 7.63 -9.44
C ILE A 17 -36.04 6.64 -9.58
N ALA A 18 -35.81 6.23 -10.82
CA ALA A 18 -34.65 5.47 -11.23
C ALA A 18 -33.41 6.38 -11.14
N GLY A 19 -32.55 6.10 -10.17
CA GLY A 19 -31.26 6.76 -9.96
C GLY A 19 -30.42 5.86 -9.06
N GLY A 20 -29.69 4.93 -9.68
CA GLY A 20 -28.91 3.91 -8.99
C GLY A 20 -27.67 4.51 -8.32
N SER A 21 -27.82 4.95 -7.07
CA SER A 21 -26.74 4.92 -6.09
C SER A 21 -26.79 3.56 -5.42
N PHE A 22 -25.77 2.72 -5.64
CA PHE A 22 -25.64 1.43 -4.98
C PHE A 22 -25.30 1.64 -3.50
N VAL A 23 -26.32 1.87 -2.69
CA VAL A 23 -26.25 1.61 -1.25
C VAL A 23 -26.55 0.13 -1.09
N GLY A 24 -25.55 -0.66 -0.70
CA GLY A 24 -25.70 -2.07 -0.39
C GLY A 24 -26.83 -2.26 0.62
N SER A 25 -28.00 -2.67 0.11
CA SER A 25 -29.18 -2.92 0.91
C SER A 25 -28.92 -4.17 1.76
N LEU A 26 -28.99 -4.00 3.08
CA LEU A 26 -29.02 -5.07 4.09
C LEU A 26 -30.22 -6.04 3.94
N PHE A 27 -31.02 -5.93 2.86
CA PHE A 27 -32.17 -6.77 2.55
C PHE A 27 -32.26 -7.12 1.06
N ALA A 28 -31.15 -7.42 0.39
CA ALA A 28 -31.21 -8.01 -0.94
C ALA A 28 -31.72 -9.47 -0.83
N GLY A 29 -33.02 -9.66 -1.04
CA GLY A 29 -33.60 -10.96 -1.31
C GLY A 29 -33.03 -11.54 -2.61
N GLU A 30 -32.84 -12.86 -2.62
CA GLU A 30 -32.21 -13.68 -3.66
C GLU A 30 -32.30 -13.08 -5.08
N THR A 31 -31.22 -12.42 -5.51
CA THR A 31 -31.05 -12.07 -6.92
C THR A 31 -30.57 -13.32 -7.65
N HIS A 32 -31.50 -14.04 -8.27
CA HIS A 32 -31.16 -15.05 -9.27
C HIS A 32 -30.65 -14.35 -10.53
N ALA A 33 -29.33 -14.15 -10.60
CA ALA A 33 -28.68 -13.95 -11.88
C ALA A 33 -28.95 -15.21 -12.74
N ALA A 34 -29.44 -15.00 -13.97
CA ALA A 34 -29.60 -16.09 -14.93
C ALA A 34 -28.29 -16.87 -15.02
N ALA A 35 -28.34 -18.17 -14.72
CA ALA A 35 -27.19 -19.05 -14.65
C ALA A 35 -26.49 -19.13 -16.01
N ALA A 36 -25.57 -18.21 -16.29
CA ALA A 36 -24.33 -18.60 -16.94
C ALA A 36 -23.75 -19.71 -16.06
N LEU A 37 -23.35 -20.84 -16.66
CA LEU A 37 -22.68 -21.92 -15.94
C LEU A 37 -21.49 -21.32 -15.20
N SER A 38 -21.67 -21.07 -13.90
CA SER A 38 -20.61 -20.56 -13.04
C SER A 38 -19.48 -21.58 -13.07
N THR A 39 -18.26 -21.12 -13.35
CA THR A 39 -17.06 -21.97 -13.20
C THR A 39 -16.67 -22.15 -11.74
N LEU A 40 -17.38 -21.51 -10.80
CA LEU A 40 -17.13 -21.62 -9.37
C LEU A 40 -17.66 -22.97 -8.86
N GLY A 41 -16.78 -23.76 -8.24
CA GLY A 41 -17.06 -25.13 -7.78
C GLY A 41 -17.53 -25.24 -6.33
N PHE A 42 -17.77 -24.12 -5.63
CA PHE A 42 -18.15 -24.10 -4.22
C PHE A 42 -19.45 -23.30 -4.01
N PRO A 43 -20.29 -23.69 -3.03
CA PRO A 43 -21.44 -22.87 -2.63
C PRO A 43 -21.00 -21.52 -2.07
N GLU A 44 -21.72 -20.45 -2.39
CA GLU A 44 -21.47 -19.12 -1.82
C GLU A 44 -21.50 -19.17 -0.28
N LEU A 45 -20.48 -18.56 0.35
CA LEU A 45 -20.42 -18.46 1.81
C LEU A 45 -21.47 -17.50 2.34
N LYS A 46 -21.95 -17.76 3.56
CA LYS A 46 -22.75 -16.78 4.31
C LYS A 46 -21.83 -15.76 4.96
N ARG A 47 -22.20 -14.48 4.88
CA ARG A 47 -21.52 -13.42 5.62
C ARG A 47 -21.64 -13.69 7.13
N VAL A 48 -20.50 -13.74 7.82
CA VAL A 48 -20.40 -13.93 9.26
C VAL A 48 -19.50 -12.86 9.88
N TYR A 49 -19.66 -12.62 11.17
CA TYR A 49 -18.74 -11.81 11.98
C TYR A 49 -18.18 -12.74 13.07
N ASP A 50 -16.94 -13.17 12.90
CA ASP A 50 -16.26 -14.11 13.79
C ASP A 50 -14.77 -13.77 13.91
N LYS A 51 -14.09 -14.39 14.87
CA LYS A 51 -12.65 -14.20 15.11
C LYS A 51 -11.76 -14.91 14.07
N ASN A 52 -12.31 -15.90 13.37
CA ASN A 52 -11.58 -16.75 12.44
C ASN A 52 -11.97 -16.46 10.99
N HIS A 53 -11.05 -16.72 10.07
CA HIS A 53 -11.32 -16.66 8.64
C HIS A 53 -12.27 -17.81 8.23
N ALA A 54 -13.30 -17.50 7.44
CA ALA A 54 -14.23 -18.50 6.93
C ALA A 54 -13.81 -18.95 5.53
N ALA A 55 -13.74 -20.26 5.29
CA ALA A 55 -13.51 -20.86 3.98
C ALA A 55 -14.73 -21.67 3.52
N ALA A 56 -14.86 -21.88 2.22
CA ALA A 56 -15.87 -22.78 1.67
C ALA A 56 -15.65 -24.23 2.14
N GLU A 57 -16.70 -25.05 2.11
CA GLU A 57 -16.58 -26.47 2.40
C GLU A 57 -15.54 -27.13 1.48
N GLY A 58 -14.63 -27.93 2.05
CA GLY A 58 -13.52 -28.55 1.33
C GLY A 58 -12.27 -27.67 1.14
N TYR A 59 -12.30 -26.42 1.60
CA TYR A 59 -11.15 -25.50 1.59
C TYR A 59 -10.63 -25.24 3.01
N GLU A 60 -9.34 -24.94 3.11
CA GLU A 60 -8.68 -24.52 4.35
C GLU A 60 -7.92 -23.21 4.15
N THR A 61 -7.71 -22.48 5.25
CA THR A 61 -6.85 -21.29 5.26
C THR A 61 -5.61 -21.55 6.07
N THR A 62 -4.45 -21.25 5.48
CA THR A 62 -3.15 -21.32 6.17
C THR A 62 -2.51 -19.93 6.15
N ILE A 63 -1.93 -19.55 7.28
CA ILE A 63 -1.13 -18.33 7.39
C ILE A 63 0.21 -18.57 6.71
N VAL A 64 0.55 -17.75 5.71
CA VAL A 64 1.83 -17.83 4.99
C VAL A 64 2.90 -16.92 5.60
N ALA A 65 2.51 -15.69 5.94
CA ALA A 65 3.35 -14.66 6.55
C ALA A 65 2.48 -13.73 7.40
N ARG A 66 3.07 -13.15 8.46
CA ARG A 66 2.47 -12.17 9.37
C ARG A 66 3.48 -11.07 9.67
N TRP A 67 2.98 -9.92 10.09
CA TRP A 67 3.83 -8.90 10.71
C TRP A 67 4.74 -9.52 11.77
N GLY A 68 6.04 -9.21 11.67
CA GLY A 68 7.03 -9.68 12.63
C GLY A 68 7.69 -11.01 12.27
N ASP A 69 7.16 -11.79 11.32
CA ASP A 69 7.83 -13.00 10.84
C ASP A 69 9.23 -12.63 10.28
N PRO A 70 10.26 -13.46 10.55
CA PRO A 70 11.65 -13.11 10.26
C PRO A 70 11.97 -13.17 8.76
N LEU A 71 12.71 -12.18 8.26
CA LEU A 71 13.28 -12.17 6.90
C LEU A 71 14.75 -12.60 6.87
N ALA A 72 15.33 -12.80 8.05
CA ALA A 72 16.69 -13.26 8.23
C ALA A 72 16.73 -14.28 9.37
N ALA A 73 17.55 -15.32 9.20
CA ALA A 73 17.77 -16.32 10.25
C ALA A 73 18.37 -15.70 11.52
N GLY A 74 18.00 -16.26 12.68
CA GLY A 74 18.60 -15.91 13.97
C GLY A 74 18.02 -14.67 14.67
N LEU A 75 16.91 -14.13 14.17
CA LEU A 75 16.14 -13.11 14.89
C LEU A 75 15.47 -13.70 16.15
N PRO A 76 15.30 -12.91 17.22
CA PRO A 76 14.58 -13.36 18.41
C PRO A 76 13.11 -13.68 18.10
N GLU A 77 12.39 -14.27 19.05
CA GLU A 77 10.93 -14.36 18.96
C GLU A 77 10.32 -12.95 18.87
N PHE A 78 9.31 -12.80 18.02
CA PHE A 78 8.69 -11.51 17.78
C PHE A 78 7.85 -11.06 19.00
N ASP A 79 8.29 -9.99 19.67
CA ASP A 79 7.50 -9.27 20.68
C ASP A 79 7.08 -7.91 20.12
N GLY A 80 5.88 -7.86 19.54
CA GLY A 80 5.32 -6.65 18.91
C GLY A 80 5.27 -5.40 19.80
N ASN A 81 5.42 -5.54 21.13
CA ASN A 81 5.44 -4.42 22.06
C ASN A 81 6.84 -3.81 22.29
N LYS A 82 7.91 -4.48 21.83
CA LYS A 82 9.30 -4.11 22.11
C LYS A 82 10.20 -4.13 20.89
N VAL A 83 9.63 -4.22 19.70
CA VAL A 83 10.44 -4.22 18.49
C VAL A 83 11.07 -2.85 18.32
N GLU A 84 12.36 -2.85 17.99
CA GLU A 84 13.10 -1.65 17.62
C GLU A 84 13.10 -1.50 16.08
N ALA A 85 13.22 -0.28 15.57
CA ALA A 85 13.18 -0.01 14.14
C ALA A 85 14.18 -0.86 13.33
N GLU A 86 15.42 -1.02 13.81
CA GLU A 86 16.46 -1.83 13.15
C GLU A 86 16.08 -3.32 13.03
N GLU A 87 15.38 -3.84 14.03
CA GLU A 87 14.89 -5.22 14.00
C GLU A 87 13.68 -5.34 13.07
N GLN A 88 12.78 -4.35 13.07
CA GLN A 88 11.64 -4.29 12.16
C GLN A 88 12.07 -4.26 10.68
N GLU A 89 13.20 -3.65 10.35
CA GLU A 89 13.78 -3.68 8.99
C GLU A 89 14.21 -5.09 8.53
N LYS A 90 14.33 -6.04 9.46
CA LYS A 90 14.64 -7.45 9.18
C LYS A 90 13.44 -8.37 9.38
N ARG A 91 12.24 -7.80 9.58
CA ARG A 91 10.98 -8.52 9.79
C ARG A 91 9.93 -8.09 8.77
N PHE A 92 8.97 -8.97 8.54
CA PHE A 92 7.86 -8.71 7.63
C PHE A 92 7.05 -7.51 8.14
N GLY A 93 6.62 -6.63 7.24
CA GLY A 93 5.96 -5.38 7.60
C GLY A 93 4.52 -5.55 8.10
N TYR A 94 3.89 -4.42 8.45
CA TYR A 94 2.54 -4.37 9.03
C TYR A 94 1.49 -4.02 7.96
N ASN A 95 0.21 -4.33 8.24
CA ASN A 95 -0.95 -4.14 7.35
C ASN A 95 -0.65 -4.49 5.89
N CYS A 96 -0.55 -5.78 5.64
CA CYS A 96 -0.37 -6.33 4.30
C CYS A 96 -1.47 -5.82 3.37
N ASP A 97 -1.06 -5.35 2.20
CA ASP A 97 -1.97 -4.99 1.13
C ASP A 97 -1.60 -5.81 -0.13
N TYR A 98 -1.43 -5.17 -1.28
CA TYR A 98 -1.17 -5.84 -2.55
C TYR A 98 -0.10 -6.92 -2.46
N ILE A 99 -0.40 -8.05 -3.10
CA ILE A 99 0.43 -9.22 -3.15
C ILE A 99 0.69 -9.63 -4.60
N ALA A 100 1.97 -9.85 -4.92
CA ALA A 100 2.39 -10.50 -6.16
C ALA A 100 3.19 -11.76 -5.83
N PHE A 101 2.86 -12.86 -6.52
CA PHE A 101 3.67 -14.08 -6.50
C PHE A 101 4.59 -14.10 -7.71
N MET A 102 5.90 -14.12 -7.46
CA MET A 102 6.96 -14.07 -8.47
C MET A 102 7.69 -15.42 -8.48
N PRO A 103 7.45 -16.31 -9.46
CA PRO A 103 7.99 -17.66 -9.44
C PRO A 103 9.51 -17.72 -9.36
N LEU A 104 10.03 -18.72 -8.63
CA LEU A 104 11.44 -19.07 -8.61
C LEU A 104 11.67 -20.41 -9.33
N PRO A 105 12.75 -20.57 -10.12
CA PRO A 105 13.67 -19.51 -10.56
C PRO A 105 12.97 -18.47 -11.47
N LYS A 106 13.55 -17.26 -11.60
CA LYS A 106 12.99 -16.17 -12.42
C LYS A 106 12.59 -16.66 -13.82
N GLY A 107 11.35 -16.38 -14.22
CA GLY A 107 10.79 -16.79 -15.51
C GLY A 107 10.22 -18.21 -15.55
N SER A 108 10.23 -18.93 -14.43
CA SER A 108 9.49 -20.20 -14.32
C SER A 108 7.97 -19.96 -14.24
N VAL A 109 7.22 -21.04 -14.37
CA VAL A 109 5.76 -21.07 -14.15
C VAL A 109 5.42 -21.79 -12.84
N ASN A 110 6.39 -21.93 -11.94
CA ASN A 110 6.20 -22.61 -10.67
C ASN A 110 5.14 -21.88 -9.85
N SER A 111 4.29 -22.66 -9.17
CA SER A 111 3.21 -22.15 -8.32
C SER A 111 3.33 -22.60 -6.87
N ASP A 112 4.41 -23.32 -6.54
CA ASP A 112 4.72 -23.90 -5.22
C ASP A 112 6.05 -23.37 -4.65
N HIS A 113 6.78 -22.54 -5.39
CA HIS A 113 8.03 -21.91 -4.97
C HIS A 113 8.23 -20.56 -5.66
N GLY A 114 8.38 -19.50 -4.89
CA GLY A 114 8.51 -18.15 -5.43
C GLY A 114 8.75 -17.09 -4.36
N LEU A 115 8.78 -15.83 -4.80
CA LEU A 115 8.81 -14.67 -3.92
C LEU A 115 7.39 -14.13 -3.76
N LEU A 116 6.95 -13.90 -2.53
CA LEU A 116 5.83 -13.00 -2.26
C LEU A 116 6.36 -11.59 -2.12
N CYS A 117 5.84 -10.71 -2.96
CA CYS A 117 6.11 -9.28 -2.95
C CYS A 117 4.85 -8.62 -2.41
N VAL A 118 4.92 -8.13 -1.17
CA VAL A 118 3.76 -7.73 -0.37
C VAL A 118 3.92 -6.29 0.08
N ASN A 119 2.96 -5.44 -0.24
CA ASN A 119 2.89 -4.09 0.28
C ASN A 119 2.59 -4.08 1.79
N ASN A 120 3.15 -3.10 2.49
CA ASN A 120 2.90 -2.84 3.90
C ASN A 120 2.44 -1.39 4.03
N GLU A 121 1.13 -1.20 4.02
CA GLU A 121 0.53 0.09 3.69
C GLU A 121 0.70 1.08 4.83
N TYR A 122 0.13 0.79 5.99
CA TYR A 122 0.07 1.70 7.13
C TYR A 122 0.35 0.99 8.46
N ILE A 123 0.46 1.74 9.56
CA ILE A 123 0.49 1.17 10.92
C ILE A 123 -0.81 1.43 11.66
N SER A 124 -1.12 0.58 12.62
CA SER A 124 -2.24 0.77 13.56
C SER A 124 -1.68 1.00 14.97
N PRO A 125 -1.36 2.25 15.36
CA PRO A 125 -0.70 2.55 16.63
C PRO A 125 -1.47 2.05 17.86
N ASN A 126 -2.80 2.10 17.81
CA ASN A 126 -3.72 1.56 18.83
C ASN A 126 -3.62 0.05 19.04
N VAL A 127 -3.17 -0.70 18.03
CA VAL A 127 -2.95 -2.15 18.11
C VAL A 127 -1.50 -2.45 18.48
N MET A 128 -0.55 -1.65 17.97
CA MET A 128 0.88 -1.89 18.16
C MET A 128 1.39 -1.42 19.52
N PHE A 129 0.81 -0.35 20.08
CA PHE A 129 1.34 0.32 21.26
C PHE A 129 0.30 0.36 22.39
N PRO A 130 0.55 -0.33 23.52
CA PRO A 130 -0.39 -0.34 24.64
C PRO A 130 -0.71 1.07 25.16
N GLY A 131 -1.99 1.38 25.27
CA GLY A 131 -2.48 2.67 25.79
C GLY A 131 -2.54 3.80 24.76
N MET A 132 -2.20 3.53 23.50
CA MET A 132 -2.30 4.47 22.39
C MET A 132 -3.71 4.46 21.79
N THR A 133 -4.18 5.60 21.30
CA THR A 133 -5.36 5.68 20.42
C THR A 133 -4.96 6.19 19.04
N GLU A 134 -5.79 5.96 18.02
CA GLU A 134 -5.48 6.49 16.68
C GLU A 134 -5.46 8.03 16.69
N ASP A 135 -6.38 8.65 17.43
CA ASP A 135 -6.51 10.12 17.52
C ASP A 135 -5.35 10.82 18.24
N ASP A 136 -4.64 10.11 19.13
CA ASP A 136 -3.51 10.68 19.88
C ASP A 136 -2.14 10.34 19.28
N ALA A 137 -2.04 9.33 18.42
CA ALA A 137 -0.78 8.76 17.93
C ALA A 137 0.21 9.83 17.43
N GLY A 138 -0.23 10.73 16.53
CA GLY A 138 0.65 11.78 16.00
C GLY A 138 1.21 12.74 17.07
N LYS A 139 0.53 12.89 18.21
CA LYS A 139 0.94 13.78 19.31
C LYS A 139 1.73 13.06 20.40
N THR A 140 1.55 11.75 20.57
CA THR A 140 2.02 11.02 21.75
C THR A 140 3.06 9.95 21.43
N MET A 141 3.12 9.45 20.18
CA MET A 141 4.16 8.50 19.78
C MET A 141 5.56 9.06 20.11
N THR A 142 6.41 8.18 20.64
CA THR A 142 7.82 8.48 20.88
C THR A 142 8.60 8.41 19.56
N LYS A 143 9.83 8.92 19.56
CA LYS A 143 10.70 8.84 18.37
C LYS A 143 10.91 7.39 17.93
N GLU A 144 11.12 6.49 18.90
CA GLU A 144 11.35 5.06 18.67
C GLU A 144 10.13 4.40 18.01
N GLN A 145 8.91 4.75 18.46
CA GLN A 145 7.66 4.26 17.85
C GLN A 145 7.46 4.81 16.43
N VAL A 146 7.81 6.07 16.19
CA VAL A 146 7.78 6.68 14.84
C VAL A 146 8.78 5.97 13.92
N ASP A 147 10.00 5.74 14.39
CA ASP A 147 11.05 5.04 13.64
C ASP A 147 10.64 3.60 13.32
N LEU A 148 10.01 2.89 14.27
CA LEU A 148 9.43 1.59 14.03
C LEU A 148 8.35 1.65 12.94
N GLY A 149 7.47 2.66 12.98
CA GLY A 149 6.43 2.84 11.97
C GLY A 149 7.00 3.01 10.57
N LEU A 150 8.05 3.82 10.43
CA LEU A 150 8.78 4.01 9.16
C LEU A 150 9.41 2.70 8.66
N ALA A 151 9.89 1.86 9.57
CA ALA A 151 10.45 0.54 9.26
C ALA A 151 9.38 -0.53 8.99
N ALA A 152 8.16 -0.38 9.53
CA ALA A 152 7.06 -1.34 9.38
C ALA A 152 6.28 -1.17 8.06
N MET A 153 6.24 0.04 7.51
CA MET A 153 5.62 0.35 6.22
C MET A 153 6.59 0.13 5.05
N GLY A 154 6.05 0.08 3.82
CA GLY A 154 6.83 -0.08 2.60
C GLY A 154 6.44 -1.34 1.82
N HIS A 155 7.42 -2.20 1.56
CA HIS A 155 7.24 -3.44 0.81
C HIS A 155 8.12 -4.55 1.37
N SER A 156 7.57 -5.76 1.49
CA SER A 156 8.24 -6.98 1.92
C SER A 156 8.40 -7.93 0.73
N ILE A 157 9.63 -8.39 0.48
CA ILE A 157 9.92 -9.48 -0.46
C ILE A 157 10.35 -10.68 0.39
N VAL A 158 9.63 -11.79 0.29
CA VAL A 158 9.94 -13.02 1.01
C VAL A 158 9.89 -14.23 0.09
N GLU A 159 10.91 -15.07 0.13
CA GLU A 159 10.86 -16.37 -0.51
C GLU A 159 9.93 -17.30 0.27
N VAL A 160 9.00 -17.94 -0.44
CA VAL A 160 8.06 -18.91 0.11
C VAL A 160 8.08 -20.20 -0.70
N MET A 161 7.87 -21.32 0.01
CA MET A 161 7.78 -22.63 -0.61
C MET A 161 6.68 -23.45 0.03
N LEU A 162 5.92 -24.17 -0.79
CA LEU A 162 4.95 -25.18 -0.38
C LEU A 162 5.71 -26.48 -0.12
N LYS A 163 5.79 -26.89 1.15
CA LYS A 163 6.40 -28.15 1.58
C LYS A 163 5.37 -28.96 2.37
N ASP A 164 5.18 -30.23 2.01
CA ASP A 164 4.25 -31.14 2.69
C ASP A 164 2.82 -30.56 2.83
N GLY A 165 2.37 -29.84 1.79
CA GLY A 165 1.05 -29.19 1.76
C GLY A 165 0.95 -27.88 2.54
N LYS A 166 2.05 -27.35 3.09
CA LYS A 166 2.07 -26.10 3.85
C LYS A 166 3.05 -25.09 3.29
N TRP A 167 2.59 -23.85 3.12
CA TRP A 167 3.46 -22.74 2.76
C TRP A 167 4.30 -22.31 3.96
N ALA A 168 5.57 -22.01 3.72
CA ALA A 168 6.48 -21.45 4.72
C ALA A 168 7.45 -20.45 4.08
N ILE A 169 7.86 -19.45 4.86
CA ILE A 169 8.96 -18.54 4.52
C ILE A 169 10.28 -19.30 4.55
N VAL A 170 11.15 -19.04 3.58
CA VAL A 170 12.54 -19.48 3.55
C VAL A 170 13.40 -18.38 4.20
N GLU A 171 13.57 -18.47 5.53
CA GLU A 171 14.17 -17.41 6.36
C GLU A 171 15.62 -17.06 6.00
N ASP A 172 16.37 -18.01 5.46
CA ASP A 172 17.77 -17.86 5.04
C ASP A 172 17.92 -17.48 3.56
N SER A 173 16.81 -17.13 2.88
CA SER A 173 16.86 -16.72 1.48
C SER A 173 17.63 -15.40 1.33
N PRO A 174 18.64 -15.35 0.43
CA PRO A 174 19.32 -14.10 0.11
C PRO A 174 18.43 -13.11 -0.65
N LEU A 175 17.24 -13.54 -1.11
CA LEU A 175 16.27 -12.70 -1.82
C LEU A 175 15.29 -12.00 -0.86
N ASN A 176 15.23 -12.40 0.42
CA ASN A 176 14.41 -11.73 1.41
C ASN A 176 14.86 -10.28 1.58
N ARG A 177 13.91 -9.35 1.58
CA ARG A 177 14.21 -7.92 1.62
C ARG A 177 13.05 -7.10 2.16
N ARG A 178 13.38 -6.11 3.00
CA ARG A 178 12.49 -4.98 3.28
C ARG A 178 12.89 -3.77 2.46
N ILE A 179 11.89 -3.11 1.90
CA ILE A 179 11.96 -1.76 1.36
C ILE A 179 11.05 -0.93 2.26
N THR A 180 11.58 0.12 2.87
CA THR A 180 10.92 0.88 3.94
C THR A 180 10.79 2.34 3.58
N ALA A 181 10.17 3.13 4.45
CA ALA A 181 10.14 4.59 4.31
C ALA A 181 11.55 5.24 4.39
N ASN A 182 12.61 4.49 4.70
CA ASN A 182 14.00 4.98 4.74
C ASN A 182 14.90 4.38 3.63
N THR A 183 14.40 3.47 2.81
CA THR A 183 15.21 2.85 1.73
C THR A 183 15.49 3.83 0.61
N GLU A 184 16.76 4.01 0.20
CA GLU A 184 17.09 4.85 -0.96
C GLU A 184 16.36 4.36 -2.22
N THR A 185 15.58 5.25 -2.81
CA THR A 185 14.80 5.03 -4.03
C THR A 185 15.24 6.04 -5.08
N ALA A 186 15.51 5.59 -6.31
CA ALA A 186 15.86 6.48 -7.41
C ALA A 186 14.60 7.12 -8.03
N VAL A 187 14.74 8.29 -8.64
CA VAL A 187 13.67 8.92 -9.43
C VAL A 187 14.03 8.84 -10.91
N SER A 188 13.09 8.39 -11.73
CA SER A 188 13.27 8.32 -13.18
C SER A 188 12.04 8.81 -13.93
N GLY A 189 12.24 9.28 -15.16
CA GLY A 189 11.21 9.87 -16.00
C GLY A 189 11.24 11.40 -16.06
N PRO A 190 10.20 12.03 -16.62
CA PRO A 190 10.23 13.44 -17.04
C PRO A 190 10.51 14.47 -15.95
N VAL A 191 10.21 14.17 -14.68
CA VAL A 191 10.39 15.13 -13.57
C VAL A 191 11.61 14.82 -12.70
N ALA A 192 12.39 13.79 -13.02
CA ALA A 192 13.63 13.51 -12.30
C ALA A 192 14.58 14.72 -12.38
N GLY A 193 14.98 15.23 -11.22
CA GLY A 193 15.83 16.40 -11.06
C GLY A 193 15.17 17.76 -11.30
N HIS A 194 13.84 17.78 -11.50
CA HIS A 194 13.05 19.00 -11.54
C HIS A 194 13.16 19.79 -10.23
N ALA A 195 13.04 21.11 -10.27
CA ALA A 195 13.21 21.98 -9.09
C ALA A 195 12.27 21.61 -7.94
N LEU A 196 11.04 21.18 -8.25
CA LEU A 196 10.05 20.73 -7.26
C LEU A 196 10.36 19.38 -6.60
N MET A 197 11.35 18.63 -7.10
CA MET A 197 11.81 17.36 -6.54
C MET A 197 13.04 17.52 -5.63
N ARG A 198 13.59 18.74 -5.52
CA ARG A 198 14.81 19.02 -4.77
C ARG A 198 14.49 19.41 -3.34
N THR A 199 15.25 18.87 -2.40
CA THR A 199 15.19 19.23 -0.97
C THR A 199 16.57 19.61 -0.47
N SER A 200 16.69 20.01 0.81
CA SER A 200 18.02 20.28 1.37
C SER A 200 18.93 19.04 1.36
N ALA A 201 18.37 17.85 1.60
CA ALA A 201 19.07 16.57 1.64
C ALA A 201 19.36 15.98 0.25
N ASP A 202 18.57 16.33 -0.77
CA ASP A 202 18.85 15.97 -2.16
C ASP A 202 18.69 17.19 -3.10
N PRO A 203 19.76 17.98 -3.27
CA PRO A 203 19.74 19.11 -4.21
C PRO A 203 19.70 18.66 -5.68
N THR A 204 19.88 17.37 -5.97
CA THR A 204 19.80 16.85 -7.34
C THR A 204 18.37 16.56 -7.76
N GLY A 205 17.48 16.21 -6.82
CA GLY A 205 16.08 15.83 -7.05
C GLY A 205 15.90 14.49 -7.76
N ALA A 206 16.88 13.60 -7.63
CA ALA A 206 16.96 12.33 -8.35
C ALA A 206 17.02 11.10 -7.44
N LYS A 207 17.10 11.31 -6.12
CA LYS A 207 17.05 10.26 -5.09
C LYS A 207 15.92 10.61 -4.13
N VAL A 208 15.35 9.65 -3.41
CA VAL A 208 14.34 9.85 -2.37
C VAL A 208 14.60 8.81 -1.28
N LEU A 209 14.42 9.19 -0.01
CA LEU A 209 14.39 8.21 1.06
C LEU A 209 12.97 7.67 1.19
N GLY A 210 12.83 6.44 0.71
CA GLY A 210 11.70 5.57 0.97
C GLY A 210 10.58 5.55 -0.06
N THR A 211 9.71 4.60 0.22
CA THR A 211 8.35 4.49 -0.28
C THR A 211 7.44 4.24 0.93
N SER A 212 6.22 4.77 0.91
CA SER A 212 5.33 4.74 2.06
C SER A 212 3.88 4.74 1.60
N TYR A 213 2.99 4.25 2.47
CA TYR A 213 1.57 4.11 2.17
C TYR A 213 1.34 3.32 0.89
N ASN A 214 2.06 2.19 0.83
CA ASN A 214 2.06 1.30 -0.31
C ASN A 214 0.74 0.54 -0.33
N CYS A 215 -0.20 0.93 -1.17
CA CYS A 215 -1.53 0.32 -1.21
C CYS A 215 -1.57 -0.84 -2.20
N SER A 216 -1.83 -0.54 -3.47
CA SER A 216 -1.97 -1.53 -4.53
C SER A 216 -0.70 -1.73 -5.37
N GLY A 217 -0.83 -2.39 -6.52
CA GLY A 217 0.31 -2.64 -7.39
C GLY A 217 0.01 -3.30 -8.72
N GLY A 218 1.05 -3.89 -9.30
CA GLY A 218 1.01 -4.64 -10.54
C GLY A 218 2.29 -5.42 -10.81
N VAL A 219 2.23 -6.40 -11.71
CA VAL A 219 3.42 -7.14 -12.18
C VAL A 219 3.68 -6.77 -13.63
N THR A 220 4.93 -6.44 -13.94
CA THR A 220 5.35 -6.15 -15.31
C THR A 220 5.68 -7.45 -16.06
N PRO A 221 5.54 -7.48 -17.40
CA PRO A 221 5.89 -8.67 -18.18
C PRO A 221 7.41 -8.96 -18.22
N TRP A 222 8.27 -8.06 -17.73
CA TRP A 222 9.71 -8.28 -17.58
C TRP A 222 10.12 -8.71 -16.16
N GLY A 223 9.15 -9.02 -15.30
CA GLY A 223 9.38 -9.64 -14.00
C GLY A 223 9.79 -8.67 -12.90
N THR A 224 9.29 -7.44 -12.93
CA THR A 224 9.36 -6.47 -11.83
C THR A 224 7.98 -6.27 -11.21
N VAL A 225 7.95 -5.74 -9.99
CA VAL A 225 6.73 -5.40 -9.26
C VAL A 225 6.58 -3.89 -9.22
N LEU A 226 5.35 -3.41 -9.41
CA LEU A 226 4.94 -2.04 -9.21
C LEU A 226 4.19 -1.96 -7.88
N THR A 227 4.58 -1.02 -7.03
CA THR A 227 3.86 -0.65 -5.80
C THR A 227 3.43 0.82 -5.89
N CYS A 228 2.30 1.15 -5.26
CA CYS A 228 1.61 2.42 -5.42
C CYS A 228 1.57 3.20 -4.11
N GLU A 229 1.95 4.48 -4.12
CA GLU A 229 1.97 5.37 -2.94
C GLU A 229 0.72 6.28 -2.84
N GLY A 230 0.33 6.66 -1.62
CA GLY A 230 -0.62 7.74 -1.32
C GLY A 230 -0.45 8.32 0.10
N VAL A 231 0.22 9.47 0.26
CA VAL A 231 0.83 9.87 1.56
C VAL A 231 0.30 11.16 2.19
N SER A 232 -0.84 11.70 1.75
CA SER A 232 -1.36 13.02 2.17
C SER A 232 -1.38 13.24 3.69
N ASP A 233 -1.72 12.19 4.45
CA ASP A 233 -1.95 12.27 5.90
C ASP A 233 -0.68 12.07 6.74
N LEU A 234 0.49 11.95 6.10
CA LEU A 234 1.75 11.55 6.73
C LEU A 234 2.77 12.69 6.89
N PHE A 235 2.38 13.92 6.54
CA PHE A 235 3.23 15.10 6.57
C PHE A 235 2.63 16.18 7.46
N GLY A 236 3.46 16.76 8.33
CA GLY A 236 3.08 17.79 9.28
C GLY A 236 3.46 19.19 8.81
N GLY A 237 3.26 20.17 9.67
CA GLY A 237 3.50 21.59 9.37
C GLY A 237 2.28 22.27 8.74
N ASP A 238 2.44 23.50 8.26
CA ASP A 238 1.37 24.28 7.64
C ASP A 238 1.50 24.28 6.09
N PRO A 239 0.76 23.44 5.35
CA PRO A 239 0.85 23.37 3.90
C PRO A 239 0.50 24.69 3.20
N LYS A 240 -0.24 25.60 3.87
CA LYS A 240 -0.60 26.90 3.32
C LYS A 240 0.58 27.88 3.27
N ARG A 241 1.68 27.58 3.98
CA ARG A 241 2.91 28.38 3.95
C ARG A 241 3.88 27.92 2.87
N ALA A 242 3.69 26.73 2.33
CA ALA A 242 4.54 26.22 1.27
C ALA A 242 4.38 27.07 -0.01
N PRO A 243 5.46 27.27 -0.79
CA PRO A 243 5.37 27.91 -2.11
C PRO A 243 4.41 27.19 -3.08
N THR A 244 4.10 25.91 -2.82
CA THR A 244 3.22 25.05 -3.60
C THR A 244 1.88 24.79 -2.89
N ALA A 245 1.39 25.71 -2.05
CA ALA A 245 0.17 25.55 -1.27
C ALA A 245 -1.04 25.06 -2.11
N ASP A 246 -1.31 25.67 -3.26
CA ASP A 246 -2.43 25.27 -4.13
C ASP A 246 -2.28 23.83 -4.67
N ILE A 247 -1.04 23.36 -4.85
CA ILE A 247 -0.77 21.98 -5.27
C ILE A 247 -1.01 21.05 -4.08
N LEU A 248 -0.51 21.40 -2.90
CA LEU A 248 -0.69 20.59 -1.69
C LEU A 248 -2.18 20.42 -1.34
N ASP A 249 -2.96 21.50 -1.42
CA ASP A 249 -4.41 21.48 -1.19
C ASP A 249 -5.15 20.54 -2.16
N ARG A 250 -4.80 20.57 -3.46
CA ARG A 250 -5.37 19.66 -4.46
C ARG A 250 -5.02 18.18 -4.20
N TYR A 251 -3.90 17.90 -3.54
CA TYR A 251 -3.46 16.55 -3.20
C TYR A 251 -3.87 16.16 -1.76
N GLY A 252 -4.74 16.93 -1.11
CA GLY A 252 -5.27 16.60 0.22
C GLY A 252 -4.30 16.79 1.38
N PHE A 253 -3.15 17.45 1.18
CA PHE A 253 -2.21 17.70 2.28
C PHE A 253 -2.75 18.80 3.21
N ASP A 254 -3.12 18.42 4.43
CA ASP A 254 -3.74 19.30 5.42
C ASP A 254 -2.88 19.57 6.67
N GLY A 255 -1.72 18.91 6.78
CA GLY A 255 -0.78 19.02 7.90
C GLY A 255 -1.10 18.12 9.10
N SER A 256 -1.99 17.13 8.93
CA SER A 256 -2.46 16.24 10.00
C SER A 256 -1.37 15.39 10.65
N ASP A 257 -0.38 14.90 9.89
CA ASP A 257 0.69 13.99 10.32
C ASP A 257 0.23 12.98 11.37
N ILE A 258 -0.58 12.01 10.95
CA ILE A 258 -1.28 11.07 11.84
C ILE A 258 -0.31 10.22 12.69
N TYR A 259 0.97 10.17 12.31
CA TYR A 259 2.03 9.45 13.04
C TYR A 259 3.08 10.37 13.69
N GLY A 260 2.96 11.70 13.56
CA GLY A 260 3.85 12.65 14.22
C GLY A 260 5.30 12.59 13.71
N ARG A 261 5.51 12.19 12.45
CA ARG A 261 6.84 12.05 11.83
C ARG A 261 7.62 13.36 11.82
N GLY A 262 6.96 14.47 11.51
CA GLY A 262 7.56 15.81 11.42
C GLY A 262 8.10 16.32 12.75
N ARG A 263 7.68 15.74 13.90
CA ARG A 263 8.21 16.07 15.22
C ARG A 263 9.66 15.63 15.42
N PHE A 264 10.10 14.60 14.68
CA PHE A 264 11.40 13.97 14.87
C PHE A 264 12.26 13.94 13.60
N HIS A 265 11.64 14.12 12.43
CA HIS A 265 12.27 14.02 11.13
C HIS A 265 11.85 15.20 10.26
N ASP A 266 12.76 16.17 10.10
CA ASP A 266 12.48 17.43 9.39
C ASP A 266 11.94 17.25 7.97
N ARG A 267 12.28 16.14 7.30
CA ARG A 267 11.76 15.84 5.95
C ARG A 267 10.24 15.69 5.90
N PHE A 268 9.61 15.27 7.00
CA PHE A 268 8.15 15.13 7.07
C PHE A 268 7.44 16.37 7.60
N ASP A 269 8.17 17.47 7.81
CA ASP A 269 7.64 18.77 8.21
C ASP A 269 7.67 19.72 7.00
N ILE A 270 6.48 20.05 6.46
CA ILE A 270 6.31 20.85 5.25
C ILE A 270 6.87 22.27 5.42
N ASP A 271 6.90 22.81 6.65
CA ASP A 271 7.49 24.12 6.91
C ASP A 271 9.02 24.11 6.75
N LYS A 272 9.66 22.94 6.85
CA LYS A 272 11.12 22.77 6.71
C LYS A 272 11.52 22.23 5.34
N GLU A 273 10.81 21.22 4.83
CA GLU A 273 11.08 20.59 3.53
C GLU A 273 9.82 20.60 2.64
N PRO A 274 9.42 21.77 2.11
CA PRO A 274 8.15 21.92 1.39
C PRO A 274 8.06 21.13 0.08
N ASN A 275 9.19 20.63 -0.44
CA ASN A 275 9.25 19.81 -1.63
C ASN A 275 9.24 18.30 -1.33
N GLU A 276 9.38 17.86 -0.07
CA GLU A 276 9.36 16.42 0.24
C GLU A 276 8.04 15.75 -0.18
N PRO A 277 6.84 16.33 0.03
CA PRO A 277 5.59 15.75 -0.45
C PRO A 277 5.58 15.44 -1.96
N ASN A 278 6.20 16.29 -2.79
CA ASN A 278 6.28 16.10 -4.24
C ASN A 278 7.06 14.83 -4.62
N ARG A 279 7.90 14.30 -3.73
CA ARG A 279 8.73 13.12 -3.93
C ARG A 279 8.01 11.81 -3.63
N PHE A 280 6.73 11.86 -3.24
CA PHE A 280 5.84 10.72 -3.00
C PHE A 280 4.59 10.77 -3.90
N ASP A 281 3.69 9.81 -3.75
CA ASP A 281 2.49 9.59 -4.58
C ASP A 281 2.84 9.13 -6.01
N TRP A 282 3.90 8.32 -6.11
CA TRP A 282 4.36 7.74 -7.37
C TRP A 282 4.19 6.23 -7.39
N VAL A 283 4.03 5.67 -8.59
CA VAL A 283 4.29 4.25 -8.80
C VAL A 283 5.79 3.97 -8.69
N VAL A 284 6.17 3.02 -7.84
CA VAL A 284 7.55 2.59 -7.60
C VAL A 284 7.76 1.20 -8.19
N GLU A 285 8.78 1.04 -9.03
CA GLU A 285 9.16 -0.25 -9.61
C GLU A 285 10.30 -0.90 -8.84
N ILE A 286 10.18 -2.20 -8.57
CA ILE A 286 11.09 -3.01 -7.78
C ILE A 286 11.46 -4.27 -8.57
N ASP A 287 12.75 -4.62 -8.65
CA ASP A 287 13.17 -5.95 -9.12
C ASP A 287 13.26 -6.90 -7.92
N PRO A 288 12.30 -7.83 -7.74
CA PRO A 288 12.29 -8.71 -6.59
C PRO A 288 13.38 -9.78 -6.67
N TYR A 289 13.98 -10.01 -7.84
CA TYR A 289 15.01 -11.02 -8.05
C TYR A 289 16.43 -10.51 -7.83
N ASP A 290 16.62 -9.21 -7.64
CA ASP A 290 17.90 -8.61 -7.24
C ASP A 290 17.73 -7.85 -5.91
N PRO A 291 18.13 -8.44 -4.77
CA PRO A 291 17.96 -7.84 -3.45
C PRO A 291 18.81 -6.57 -3.25
N ARG A 292 19.76 -6.29 -4.16
CA ARG A 292 20.60 -5.09 -4.14
C ARG A 292 20.13 -4.00 -5.09
N SER A 293 19.11 -4.27 -5.91
CA SER A 293 18.56 -3.29 -6.85
C SER A 293 17.99 -2.08 -6.11
N THR A 294 18.17 -0.88 -6.65
CA THR A 294 17.53 0.33 -6.10
C THR A 294 16.11 0.44 -6.68
N PRO A 295 15.05 0.51 -5.85
CA PRO A 295 13.70 0.79 -6.33
C PRO A 295 13.64 2.12 -7.10
N VAL A 296 12.69 2.26 -8.03
CA VAL A 296 12.63 3.45 -8.90
C VAL A 296 11.22 4.04 -8.96
N LYS A 297 11.06 5.30 -8.54
CA LYS A 297 9.83 6.07 -8.75
C LYS A 297 9.68 6.40 -10.24
N ARG A 298 8.58 5.96 -10.87
CA ARG A 298 8.32 6.05 -12.32
C ARG A 298 7.45 7.25 -12.65
N THR A 299 8.07 8.41 -12.72
CA THR A 299 7.34 9.69 -12.83
C THR A 299 6.56 9.90 -14.14
N ALA A 300 6.86 9.12 -15.17
CA ALA A 300 6.09 9.11 -16.42
C ALA A 300 4.63 8.61 -16.23
N LEU A 301 4.35 7.92 -15.12
CA LEU A 301 3.02 7.40 -14.78
C LEU A 301 2.15 8.45 -14.07
N GLY A 302 2.69 9.62 -13.75
CA GLY A 302 1.97 10.68 -13.05
C GLY A 302 1.99 10.52 -11.53
N ARG A 303 1.67 11.61 -10.83
CA ARG A 303 1.62 11.71 -9.37
C ARG A 303 0.16 11.85 -8.91
N MET A 304 -0.30 10.95 -8.05
CA MET A 304 -1.68 10.88 -7.52
C MET A 304 -1.75 9.83 -6.39
N SER A 305 -2.87 9.71 -5.67
CA SER A 305 -3.06 8.68 -4.64
C SER A 305 -3.33 7.33 -5.32
N HIS A 306 -2.26 6.60 -5.68
CA HIS A 306 -2.36 5.45 -6.58
C HIS A 306 -2.98 4.22 -5.89
N GLU A 307 -4.09 3.71 -6.44
CA GLU A 307 -4.81 2.50 -5.99
C GLU A 307 -4.68 1.32 -6.97
N ALA A 308 -4.09 1.54 -8.13
CA ALA A 308 -3.87 0.47 -9.11
C ALA A 308 -2.70 0.80 -10.04
N SER A 309 -1.96 -0.23 -10.45
CA SER A 309 -0.99 -0.16 -11.55
C SER A 309 -1.15 -1.38 -12.46
N THR A 310 -2.35 -1.55 -13.03
CA THR A 310 -2.67 -2.73 -13.84
C THR A 310 -1.97 -2.66 -15.19
N VAL A 311 -1.01 -3.57 -15.39
CA VAL A 311 -0.18 -3.64 -16.59
C VAL A 311 -0.82 -4.53 -17.66
N VAL A 312 -0.92 -4.02 -18.88
CA VAL A 312 -1.42 -4.76 -20.05
C VAL A 312 -0.45 -4.56 -21.21
N ARG A 313 -0.16 -5.64 -21.94
CA ARG A 313 0.55 -5.55 -23.22
C ARG A 313 -0.46 -5.34 -24.35
N ASN A 314 -0.38 -4.20 -25.03
CA ASN A 314 -1.22 -3.88 -26.17
C ASN A 314 -0.85 -4.73 -27.40
N LYS A 315 -1.76 -4.79 -28.39
CA LYS A 315 -1.56 -5.58 -29.63
C LYS A 315 -0.35 -5.15 -30.45
N ASP A 316 0.04 -3.88 -30.36
CA ASP A 316 1.23 -3.32 -31.02
C ASP A 316 2.53 -3.53 -30.21
N GLY A 317 2.45 -4.30 -29.12
CA GLY A 317 3.56 -4.63 -28.25
C GLY A 317 3.79 -3.63 -27.11
N ARG A 318 3.28 -2.39 -27.21
CA ARG A 318 3.47 -1.37 -26.18
C ARG A 318 2.79 -1.76 -24.88
N ILE A 319 3.39 -1.33 -23.78
CA ILE A 319 2.84 -1.48 -22.43
C ILE A 319 1.85 -0.36 -22.16
N VAL A 320 0.71 -0.75 -21.60
CA VAL A 320 -0.34 0.12 -21.08
C VAL A 320 -0.42 -0.10 -19.57
N VAL A 321 -0.48 0.97 -18.80
CA VAL A 321 -0.73 0.89 -17.35
C VAL A 321 -2.01 1.66 -17.05
N TYR A 322 -3.00 0.98 -16.50
CA TYR A 322 -4.22 1.59 -15.98
C TYR A 322 -4.05 1.88 -14.49
N MET A 323 -4.34 3.11 -14.08
CA MET A 323 -4.13 3.61 -12.73
C MET A 323 -5.39 4.29 -12.22
N GLY A 324 -5.71 4.09 -10.94
CA GLY A 324 -6.78 4.78 -10.25
C GLY A 324 -6.20 5.74 -9.22
N ASP A 325 -6.85 6.88 -9.05
CA ASP A 325 -6.59 7.87 -8.01
C ASP A 325 -7.70 7.73 -6.96
N ASP A 326 -7.39 7.12 -5.82
CA ASP A 326 -8.38 6.81 -4.78
C ASP A 326 -8.59 7.99 -3.84
N ASP A 327 -9.33 8.96 -4.35
CA ASP A 327 -9.93 10.02 -3.56
C ASP A 327 -11.30 10.38 -4.16
N TYR A 328 -12.10 11.10 -3.39
CA TYR A 328 -13.45 11.49 -3.77
C TYR A 328 -13.43 12.36 -5.04
N PHE A 329 -14.13 11.88 -6.06
CA PHE A 329 -14.30 12.57 -7.35
C PHE A 329 -13.01 12.73 -8.16
N GLU A 330 -11.99 11.92 -7.89
CA GLU A 330 -10.79 11.83 -8.72
C GLU A 330 -10.97 10.85 -9.89
N TYR A 331 -9.88 10.56 -10.61
CA TYR A 331 -9.95 10.03 -11.98
C TYR A 331 -9.29 8.64 -12.15
N MET A 332 -9.59 8.04 -13.30
CA MET A 332 -8.82 6.91 -13.82
C MET A 332 -7.87 7.39 -14.93
N TYR A 333 -6.63 6.92 -14.87
CA TYR A 333 -5.57 7.30 -15.78
C TYR A 333 -5.10 6.10 -16.61
N ARG A 334 -4.54 6.40 -17.77
CA ARG A 334 -3.98 5.41 -18.69
C ARG A 334 -2.65 5.91 -19.25
N PHE A 335 -1.56 5.28 -18.84
CA PHE A 335 -0.25 5.45 -19.45
C PHE A 335 -0.09 4.49 -20.64
N VAL A 336 0.54 4.95 -21.72
CA VAL A 336 0.98 4.09 -22.82
C VAL A 336 2.45 4.38 -23.09
N SER A 337 3.28 3.35 -22.98
CA SER A 337 4.71 3.44 -23.24
C SER A 337 5.02 3.89 -24.68
N ALA A 338 6.16 4.55 -24.85
CA ALA A 338 6.60 5.04 -26.17
C ALA A 338 7.10 3.93 -27.10
N LYS A 339 7.49 2.76 -26.54
CA LYS A 339 8.10 1.64 -27.27
C LYS A 339 7.47 0.31 -26.82
N PRO A 340 7.47 -0.71 -27.69
CA PRO A 340 7.13 -2.09 -27.34
C PRO A 340 8.01 -2.70 -26.24
#